data_AF-A0A3D1R4R8-F1
#
_entry.id   AF-A0A3D1R4R8-F1
#
_cell.length_a   1.000
_cell.length_b   1.000
_cell.length_c   1.000
_cell.angle_alpha   90.00
_cell.angle_beta   90.00
_cell.angle_gamma   90.00
#
_symmetry.space_group_name_H-M   'P 1'
#
loop_
_entity.id
_entity.type
_entity.pdbx_description
1 polymer ?
#
loop_
_entity_poly.entity_id
_entity_poly.type
_entity_poly.pdbx_seq_one_letter_code
_entity_poly.pdbx_strand_id
1 'polypeptide(L)'
;TPTIHLLAETALAREHSRNGNLYREHNDSVFRTDSKGVPDSRGLFVGDTDTRDTWQLKGGLILNPRGPGIFTRPSLRLLYGLQYSNQNQAYGNAFSDDLDQYNVFKGTESHWHSVVAIEAEAWF
;
A
#
# COMPACT_ATOMS: atom_id res chain seq x y z
N THR A 1 6.73 -33.99 -15.07
CA THR A 1 5.63 -33.07 -14.68
C THR A 1 6.07 -31.65 -14.94
N PRO A 2 5.20 -30.73 -15.37
CA PRO A 2 5.55 -29.32 -15.50
C PRO A 2 5.98 -28.78 -14.12
N THR A 3 7.09 -28.04 -14.08
CA THR A 3 7.65 -27.45 -12.85
C THR A 3 7.44 -25.95 -12.76
N ILE A 4 7.08 -25.30 -13.87
CA ILE A 4 6.75 -23.88 -13.95
C ILE A 4 5.25 -23.74 -14.17
N HIS A 5 4.62 -22.88 -13.38
CA HIS A 5 3.20 -22.59 -13.45
C HIS A 5 2.95 -21.08 -13.34
N LEU A 6 1.71 -20.68 -13.62
CA LEU A 6 1.23 -19.32 -13.41
C LEU A 6 0.42 -19.26 -12.11
N LEU A 7 0.62 -18.19 -11.34
CA LEU A 7 -0.18 -17.84 -10.18
C LEU A 7 -0.83 -16.49 -10.43
N ALA A 8 -2.10 -16.37 -10.06
CA ALA A 8 -2.80 -15.10 -9.89
C ALA A 8 -3.43 -15.10 -8.49
N GLU A 9 -3.16 -14.05 -7.72
CA GLU A 9 -3.66 -13.88 -6.36
C GLU A 9 -4.24 -12.48 -6.18
N THR A 10 -5.33 -12.39 -5.43
CA THR A 10 -5.94 -11.11 -5.03
C THR A 10 -6.06 -11.08 -3.52
N ALA A 11 -5.90 -9.90 -2.94
CA ALA A 11 -6.08 -9.66 -1.52
C ALA A 11 -6.91 -8.39 -1.31
N LEU A 12 -7.79 -8.45 -0.31
CA LEU A 12 -8.52 -7.31 0.23
C LEU A 12 -8.17 -7.21 1.70
N ALA A 13 -7.70 -6.05 2.13
CA ALA A 13 -7.31 -5.78 3.50
C ALA A 13 -7.96 -4.49 3.99
N ARG A 14 -8.44 -4.52 5.24
CA ARG A 14 -8.95 -3.37 5.97
C ARG A 14 -8.23 -3.28 7.30
N GLU A 15 -7.62 -2.15 7.57
CA GLU A 15 -6.88 -1.89 8.81
C GLU A 15 -7.49 -0.70 9.54
N HIS A 16 -7.82 -0.89 10.82
CA HIS A 16 -8.33 0.17 11.68
C HIS A 16 -7.27 0.58 12.71
N SER A 17 -6.98 1.87 12.76
CA SER A 17 -6.12 2.49 13.75
C SER A 17 -6.88 2.67 15.07
N ARG A 18 -6.28 2.21 16.16
CA ARG A 18 -6.77 2.51 17.52
C ARG A 18 -6.23 3.83 18.07
N ASN A 19 -5.29 4.45 17.37
CA ASN A 19 -4.62 5.67 17.79
C ASN A 19 -5.25 6.93 17.17
N GLY A 20 -6.52 6.83 16.74
CA GLY A 20 -7.22 7.86 15.99
C GLY A 20 -6.84 7.85 14.51
N ASN A 21 -7.03 8.98 13.86
CA ASN A 21 -6.71 9.14 12.45
C ASN A 21 -5.20 8.98 12.25
N LEU A 22 -4.80 7.96 11.50
CA LEU A 22 -3.39 7.63 11.26
C LEU A 22 -3.09 7.69 9.76
N TYR A 23 -4.08 7.36 8.95
CA TYR A 23 -3.92 7.25 7.52
C TYR A 23 -4.27 8.57 6.86
N ARG A 24 -3.44 8.93 5.91
CA ARG A 24 -3.59 10.09 5.06
C ARG A 24 -4.26 9.65 3.77
N GLU A 25 -5.48 10.09 3.53
CA GLU A 25 -6.21 9.82 2.29
C GLU A 25 -5.90 10.87 1.23
N HIS A 26 -5.67 12.12 1.62
CA HIS A 26 -5.39 13.22 0.70
C HIS A 26 -3.92 13.64 0.66
N ASN A 27 -3.55 14.49 -0.29
CA ASN A 27 -2.20 15.03 -0.38
C ASN A 27 -1.93 16.17 0.62
N ASP A 28 -2.97 16.89 1.02
CA ASP A 28 -2.94 18.09 1.85
C ASP A 28 -3.27 17.83 3.32
N SER A 29 -3.42 16.57 3.68
CA SER A 29 -3.55 16.11 5.06
C SER A 29 -2.27 16.31 5.83
N VAL A 30 -2.38 16.91 7.00
CA VAL A 30 -1.22 17.26 7.81
C VAL A 30 -1.35 16.70 9.22
N PHE A 31 -0.25 16.12 9.70
CA PHE A 31 -0.14 15.62 11.09
C PHE A 31 0.08 16.76 12.10
N ARG A 32 0.38 17.97 11.63
CA ARG A 32 0.56 19.17 12.45
C ARG A 32 -0.21 20.35 11.85
N THR A 33 -0.86 21.11 12.71
CA THR A 33 -1.57 22.33 12.35
C THR A 33 -0.58 23.48 12.12
N ASP A 34 -0.54 24.05 10.91
CA ASP A 34 -0.09 25.44 10.67
C ASP A 34 -1.28 26.42 10.49
N SER A 35 -2.52 25.92 10.61
CA SER A 35 -3.64 26.84 10.71
C SER A 35 -3.52 27.57 12.06
N LYS A 36 -3.43 28.89 12.01
CA LYS A 36 -3.35 29.82 13.15
C LYS A 36 -4.62 29.78 14.04
N GLY A 37 -5.07 28.60 14.45
CA GLY A 37 -6.30 28.34 15.19
C GLY A 37 -7.57 28.25 14.31
N VAL A 38 -7.45 28.05 12.99
CA VAL A 38 -8.63 27.92 12.10
C VAL A 38 -8.98 26.44 11.90
N PRO A 39 -10.20 25.99 12.26
CA PRO A 39 -10.67 24.63 11.97
C PRO A 39 -10.77 24.40 10.46
N ASP A 40 -10.22 23.29 9.94
CA ASP A 40 -10.47 22.81 8.58
C ASP A 40 -11.77 22.02 8.62
N SER A 41 -12.78 22.51 7.92
CA SER A 41 -14.10 21.89 7.83
C SER A 41 -14.08 20.53 7.13
N ARG A 42 -13.00 20.20 6.41
CA ARG A 42 -12.80 18.91 5.73
C ARG A 42 -12.27 17.82 6.67
N GLY A 43 -11.78 18.17 7.86
CA GLY A 43 -11.29 17.19 8.84
C GLY A 43 -9.92 16.59 8.51
N LEU A 44 -9.10 17.25 7.69
CA LEU A 44 -7.80 16.75 7.22
C LEU A 44 -6.64 16.94 8.21
N PHE A 45 -6.98 17.19 9.48
CA PHE A 45 -6.03 17.41 10.55
C PHE A 45 -5.82 16.13 11.35
N VAL A 46 -4.55 15.83 11.66
CA VAL A 46 -4.14 14.63 12.41
C VAL A 46 -4.31 13.36 11.58
N GLY A 47 -4.11 13.41 10.28
CA GLY A 47 -4.52 12.33 9.38
C GLY A 47 -6.04 12.33 9.17
N ASP A 48 -6.49 11.91 8.00
CA ASP A 48 -7.89 12.13 7.61
C ASP A 48 -8.79 11.01 8.09
N THR A 49 -8.22 9.80 8.18
CA THR A 49 -8.98 8.59 8.45
C THR A 49 -8.23 7.65 9.39
N ASP A 50 -9.00 6.97 10.23
CA ASP A 50 -8.54 5.87 11.08
C ASP A 50 -8.51 4.53 10.34
N THR A 51 -9.03 4.48 9.10
CA THR A 51 -9.23 3.24 8.35
C THR A 51 -8.47 3.23 7.04
N ARG A 52 -7.66 2.18 6.82
CA ARG A 52 -6.97 1.91 5.56
C ARG A 52 -7.59 0.72 4.85
N ASP A 53 -8.10 0.96 3.65
CA ASP A 53 -8.62 -0.05 2.74
C ASP A 53 -7.62 -0.27 1.59
N THR A 54 -7.23 -1.52 1.40
CA THR A 54 -6.25 -1.90 0.37
C THR A 54 -6.77 -3.08 -0.44
N TRP A 55 -6.68 -2.95 -1.76
CA TRP A 55 -6.87 -4.03 -2.72
C TRP A 55 -5.56 -4.31 -3.44
N GLN A 56 -5.21 -5.57 -3.58
CA GLN A 56 -3.99 -5.98 -4.26
C GLN A 56 -4.28 -7.12 -5.22
N LEU A 57 -3.74 -7.04 -6.42
CA LEU A 57 -3.73 -8.09 -7.41
C LEU A 57 -2.29 -8.36 -7.82
N LYS A 58 -1.83 -9.60 -7.68
CA LYS A 58 -0.52 -10.03 -8.18
C LYS A 58 -0.67 -11.23 -9.10
N GLY A 59 0.24 -11.32 -10.06
CA GLY A 59 0.37 -12.50 -10.89
C GLY A 59 1.80 -12.71 -11.35
N GLY A 60 2.14 -13.95 -11.67
CA GLY A 60 3.46 -14.25 -12.16
C GLY A 60 3.80 -15.73 -12.20
N LEU A 61 5.10 -16.00 -12.26
CA LEU A 61 5.65 -17.34 -12.45
C LEU A 61 5.92 -17.97 -11.08
N ILE A 62 5.54 -19.24 -10.96
CA ILE A 62 5.88 -20.07 -9.81
C ILE A 62 6.64 -21.30 -10.27
N LEU A 63 7.68 -21.67 -9.54
CA LEU A 63 8.48 -22.86 -9.73
C LEU A 63 8.20 -23.82 -8.58
N ASN A 64 7.55 -24.94 -8.91
CA ASN A 64 7.18 -26.00 -7.97
C ASN A 64 7.77 -27.33 -8.49
N PRO A 65 8.90 -27.80 -7.93
CA PRO A 65 9.56 -29.02 -8.42
C PRO A 65 8.71 -30.29 -8.22
N ARG A 66 7.80 -30.28 -7.26
CA ARG A 66 6.95 -31.43 -6.89
C ARG A 66 5.61 -31.48 -7.64
N GLY A 67 5.39 -30.59 -8.60
CA GLY A 67 4.17 -30.53 -9.40
C GLY A 67 3.20 -29.40 -9.00
N PRO A 68 2.03 -29.32 -9.64
CA PRO A 68 1.10 -28.22 -9.48
C PRO A 68 0.37 -28.27 -8.13
N GLY A 69 0.12 -27.10 -7.55
CA GLY A 69 -0.72 -26.93 -6.37
C GLY A 69 -0.33 -25.69 -5.56
N ILE A 70 -1.32 -25.06 -4.92
CA ILE A 70 -1.08 -23.87 -4.09
C ILE A 70 -0.31 -24.18 -2.80
N PHE A 71 -0.41 -25.43 -2.32
CA PHE A 71 0.27 -25.91 -1.10
C PHE A 71 1.48 -26.80 -1.40
N THR A 72 1.88 -26.97 -2.66
CA THR A 72 3.07 -27.79 -2.99
C THR A 72 4.34 -27.03 -2.63
N ARG A 73 5.28 -27.72 -1.97
CA ARG A 73 6.54 -27.15 -1.48
C ARG A 73 7.70 -28.09 -1.76
N PRO A 74 8.91 -27.60 -2.07
CA PRO A 74 9.31 -26.19 -2.08
C PRO A 74 8.68 -25.41 -3.26
N SER A 75 8.46 -24.11 -3.07
CA SER A 75 7.96 -23.20 -4.12
C SER A 75 8.76 -21.91 -4.16
N LEU A 76 9.16 -21.48 -5.36
CA LEU A 76 9.72 -20.16 -5.62
C LEU A 76 8.72 -19.37 -6.48
N ARG A 77 8.39 -18.13 -6.10
CA ARG A 77 7.39 -17.30 -6.79
C ARG A 77 7.99 -15.95 -7.12
N LEU A 78 7.82 -15.52 -8.36
CA LEU A 78 8.11 -14.18 -8.83
C LEU A 78 6.81 -13.56 -9.31
N LEU A 79 6.32 -12.58 -8.57
CA LEU A 79 5.01 -11.96 -8.80
C LEU A 79 5.17 -10.47 -9.04
N TYR A 80 4.43 -9.98 -10.02
CA TYR A 80 4.23 -8.56 -10.27
C TYR A 80 2.75 -8.24 -10.07
N GLY A 81 2.47 -7.10 -9.45
CA GLY A 81 1.12 -6.73 -9.12
C GLY A 81 0.87 -5.24 -8.99
N LEU A 82 -0.41 -4.93 -8.88
CA LEU A 82 -0.93 -3.61 -8.60
C LEU A 82 -1.61 -3.64 -7.24
N GLN A 83 -1.41 -2.58 -6.47
CA GLN A 83 -2.08 -2.34 -5.22
C GLN A 83 -2.76 -0.99 -5.27
N TYR A 84 -4.06 -0.98 -4.98
CA TYR A 84 -4.82 0.24 -4.70
C TYR A 84 -4.97 0.38 -3.19
N SER A 85 -4.65 1.55 -2.64
CA SER A 85 -4.89 1.88 -1.23
C SER A 85 -5.52 3.26 -1.12
N ASN A 86 -6.51 3.42 -0.24
CA ASN A 86 -7.01 4.76 0.08
C ASN A 86 -5.92 5.63 0.74
N GLN A 87 -4.88 5.03 1.31
CA GLN A 87 -3.73 5.78 1.80
C GLN A 87 -2.93 6.41 0.64
N ASN A 88 -2.88 7.73 0.59
CA ASN A 88 -2.10 8.47 -0.39
C ASN A 88 -0.60 8.30 -0.13
N GLN A 89 0.10 7.78 -1.14
CA GLN A 89 1.52 7.41 -1.06
C GLN A 89 1.77 6.44 0.10
N ALA A 90 1.28 5.20 -0.04
CA ALA A 90 1.46 4.12 0.93
C ALA A 90 2.93 3.81 1.32
N TYR A 91 3.90 4.32 0.55
CA TYR A 91 5.33 4.30 0.86
C TYR A 91 5.80 5.75 1.10
N GLY A 92 6.43 5.98 2.25
CA GLY A 92 6.89 7.30 2.65
C GLY A 92 7.83 7.91 1.61
N ASN A 93 7.42 9.00 1.00
CA ASN A 93 8.27 9.82 0.15
C ASN A 93 8.91 10.91 1.01
N ALA A 94 10.13 11.32 0.64
CA ALA A 94 10.90 12.34 1.36
C ALA A 94 10.40 13.78 1.10
N PHE A 95 9.08 13.98 1.02
CA PHE A 95 8.52 15.33 0.93
C PHE A 95 8.56 15.96 2.32
N SER A 96 9.04 17.20 2.39
CA SER A 96 9.05 17.99 3.62
C SER A 96 7.61 18.33 3.99
N ASP A 97 7.12 17.79 5.10
CA ASP A 97 5.77 18.02 5.65
C ASP A 97 5.59 19.43 6.26
N ASP A 98 6.23 20.45 5.67
CA ASP A 98 6.10 21.83 6.14
C ASP A 98 5.14 22.62 5.25
N LEU A 99 4.15 23.27 5.88
CA LEU A 99 3.15 24.12 5.24
C LEU A 99 3.81 25.46 4.86
N ASP A 100 4.67 25.47 3.84
CA ASP A 100 5.19 26.73 3.31
C ASP A 100 4.13 27.39 2.41
N GLN A 101 3.72 28.61 2.76
CA GLN A 101 2.82 29.44 1.95
C GLN A 101 3.37 29.73 0.54
N TYR A 102 4.68 29.54 0.33
CA TYR A 102 5.36 29.64 -0.97
C TYR A 102 5.56 28.29 -1.66
N ASN A 103 5.04 27.19 -1.09
CA ASN A 103 5.15 25.87 -1.71
C ASN A 103 4.27 25.81 -2.98
N VAL A 104 4.90 26.04 -4.13
CA VAL A 104 4.25 26.02 -5.44
C VAL A 104 3.98 24.57 -5.91
N PHE A 105 4.56 23.56 -5.25
CA PHE A 105 4.42 22.16 -5.60
C PHE A 105 3.45 21.44 -4.67
N LYS A 106 2.17 21.40 -5.06
CA LYS A 106 1.19 20.48 -4.45
C LYS A 106 1.57 19.04 -4.80
N GLY A 107 1.71 18.17 -3.80
CA GLY A 107 1.99 16.75 -4.03
C GLY A 107 0.90 16.10 -4.87
N THR A 108 1.24 15.11 -5.71
CA THR A 108 0.23 14.36 -6.47
C THR A 108 -0.42 13.31 -5.59
N GLU A 109 -1.76 13.20 -5.66
CA GLU A 109 -2.51 12.09 -5.06
C GLU A 109 -2.21 10.80 -5.83
N SER A 110 -1.69 9.80 -5.12
CA SER A 110 -1.34 8.51 -5.70
C SER A 110 -1.75 7.38 -4.77
N HIS A 111 -2.78 6.67 -5.20
CA HIS A 111 -3.38 5.52 -4.53
C HIS A 111 -3.00 4.18 -5.17
N TRP A 112 -2.45 4.24 -6.38
CA TRP A 112 -1.99 3.07 -7.12
C TRP A 112 -0.50 2.87 -6.90
N HIS A 113 -0.13 1.62 -6.62
CA HIS A 113 1.24 1.22 -6.34
C HIS A 113 1.58 -0.05 -7.13
N SER A 114 2.73 -0.07 -7.78
CA SER A 114 3.30 -1.29 -8.34
C SER A 114 3.95 -2.11 -7.23
N VAL A 115 3.68 -3.41 -7.17
CA VAL A 115 4.27 -4.32 -6.19
C VAL A 115 5.02 -5.42 -6.90
N VAL A 116 6.27 -5.66 -6.48
CA VAL A 116 7.08 -6.80 -6.90
C VAL A 116 7.29 -7.68 -5.68
N ALA A 117 6.99 -8.97 -5.80
CA ALA A 117 7.19 -9.94 -4.74
C ALA A 117 8.07 -11.10 -5.24
N ILE A 118 9.06 -11.45 -4.43
CA ILE A 118 9.92 -12.62 -4.61
C ILE A 118 9.76 -13.45 -3.34
N GLU A 119 9.18 -14.64 -3.46
CA GLU A 119 8.85 -15.49 -2.32
C GLU A 119 9.46 -16.87 -2.51
N ALA A 120 10.18 -17.35 -1.49
CA ALA A 120 10.70 -18.71 -1.44
C ALA A 120 10.15 -19.41 -0.19
N GLU A 121 9.55 -20.58 -0.37
CA GLU A 121 8.93 -21.33 0.73
C GLU A 121 9.33 -22.81 0.65
N ALA A 122 9.84 -23.36 1.74
CA ALA A 122 10.25 -24.76 1.86
C ALA A 122 9.88 -25.28 3.26
N TRP A 123 9.45 -26.55 3.33
CA TRP A 123 9.11 -27.24 4.57
C TRP A 123 10.15 -28.35 4.76
N PHE A 124 10.72 -28.44 5.96
CA PHE A 124 11.73 -29.44 6.32
C PHE A 124 11.08 -30.62 7.08
#